data_AF-A0A0B4CH68-F1
#
_entry.id   AF-A0A0B4CH68-F1
#
_cell.length_a   1.000
_cell.length_b   1.000
_cell.length_c   1.000
_cell.angle_alpha   90.00
_cell.angle_beta   90.00
_cell.angle_gamma   90.00
#
_symmetry.space_group_name_H-M   'P 1'
#
loop_
_entity.id
_entity.type
_entity.pdbx_description
1 polymer ?
#
loop_
_entity_poly.entity_id
_entity_poly.type
_entity_poly.pdbx_seq_one_letter_code
_entity_poly.pdbx_strand_id
1 'polypeptide(L)'
;MRSADALSQSGRITVRKLEVLSALDARWRHKHTLTRIDTPGEATRFNAAIEFVQSVCSKADDEVVAAAIAAMGPSSTLPRLLDRLVRRADRLPQHPILVGDDELRPFTTMRDYLEASRRYRNCLANKLDQVAAGRLAIGEYRGEALLEFRPLTAGAGWMLWQIHGPRNFPAPLDVCEGAEAKCDHLGIPRVNEGAGGSRWRSFRSFSREMDWD
;
A
#
# COMPACT_ATOMS: atom_id res chain seq x y z
N MET A 1 -17.51 18.38 17.77
CA MET A 1 -17.35 19.85 17.62
C MET A 1 -18.43 20.35 16.67
N ARG A 2 -19.09 21.49 16.94
CA ARG A 2 -20.16 21.97 16.04
C ARG A 2 -19.54 22.57 14.76
N SER A 3 -20.24 22.47 13.63
CA SER A 3 -19.73 22.95 12.32
C SER A 3 -19.35 24.44 12.33
N ALA A 4 -20.08 25.25 13.11
CA ALA A 4 -19.78 26.67 13.32
C ALA A 4 -18.44 26.91 14.03
N ASP A 5 -18.09 26.09 15.03
CA ASP A 5 -16.82 26.18 15.77
C ASP A 5 -15.64 25.76 14.89
N ALA A 6 -15.86 24.78 14.00
CA ALA A 6 -14.85 24.35 13.04
C ALA A 6 -14.48 25.47 12.07
N LEU A 7 -15.50 26.17 11.55
CA LEU A 7 -15.33 27.28 10.61
C LEU A 7 -14.64 28.46 11.26
N SER A 8 -15.11 28.90 12.44
CA SER A 8 -14.56 30.08 13.13
C SER A 8 -13.08 29.93 13.48
N GLN A 9 -12.63 28.69 13.74
CA GLN A 9 -11.24 28.37 14.05
C GLN A 9 -10.38 28.04 12.82
N SER A 10 -10.96 28.01 11.60
CA SER A 10 -10.24 27.66 10.36
C SER A 10 -9.66 28.86 9.61
N GLY A 11 -9.89 30.09 10.11
CA GLY A 11 -9.43 31.34 9.49
C GLY A 11 -10.55 32.06 8.73
N ARG A 12 -10.21 32.67 7.58
CA ARG A 12 -11.17 33.45 6.78
C ARG A 12 -12.26 32.54 6.19
N ILE A 13 -13.51 32.82 6.57
CA ILE A 13 -14.68 32.13 6.00
C ILE A 13 -14.92 32.68 4.59
N THR A 14 -14.93 31.78 3.61
CA THR A 14 -15.18 32.08 2.19
C THR A 14 -16.26 31.13 1.67
N VAL A 15 -16.91 31.46 0.54
CA VAL A 15 -17.87 30.56 -0.13
C VAL A 15 -17.23 29.19 -0.37
N ARG A 16 -16.00 29.18 -0.87
CA ARG A 16 -15.21 27.96 -1.09
C ARG A 16 -15.02 27.13 0.18
N LYS A 17 -14.82 27.75 1.36
CA LYS A 17 -14.75 27.01 2.63
C LYS A 17 -16.10 26.44 3.07
N LEU A 18 -17.22 27.10 2.77
CA LEU A 18 -18.55 26.56 3.03
C LEU A 18 -18.85 25.36 2.12
N GLU A 19 -18.42 25.40 0.85
CA GLU A 19 -18.52 24.26 -0.06
C GLU A 19 -17.70 23.07 0.41
N VAL A 20 -16.46 23.30 0.86
CA VAL A 20 -15.61 22.27 1.49
C VAL A 20 -16.30 21.67 2.72
N LEU A 21 -16.84 22.50 3.61
CA LEU A 21 -17.55 22.03 4.80
C LEU A 21 -18.78 21.18 4.45
N SER A 22 -19.52 21.57 3.41
CA SER A 22 -20.68 20.84 2.93
C SER A 22 -20.32 19.46 2.38
N ALA A 23 -19.22 19.37 1.60
CA ALA A 23 -18.72 18.13 1.03
C ALA A 23 -18.04 17.20 2.06
N LEU A 24 -17.54 17.74 3.17
CA LEU A 24 -16.88 16.99 4.23
C LEU A 24 -17.92 16.29 5.13
N ASP A 25 -17.71 14.99 5.40
CA ASP A 25 -18.53 14.24 6.35
C ASP A 25 -18.53 14.96 7.72
N ALA A 26 -19.71 15.06 8.32
CA ALA A 26 -19.93 15.76 9.59
C ALA A 26 -18.98 15.28 10.70
N ARG A 27 -18.61 14.00 10.70
CA ARG A 27 -17.68 13.41 11.67
C ARG A 27 -16.29 14.03 11.60
N TRP A 28 -15.85 14.45 10.42
CA TRP A 28 -14.48 14.93 10.18
C TRP A 28 -14.36 16.46 10.12
N ARG A 29 -15.47 17.18 10.39
CA ARG A 29 -15.51 18.65 10.44
C ARG A 29 -14.74 19.18 11.63
N HIS A 30 -13.44 19.29 11.44
CA HIS A 30 -12.50 19.84 12.41
C HIS A 30 -11.67 20.95 11.79
N LYS A 31 -11.20 21.91 12.61
CA LYS A 31 -10.34 23.01 12.14
C LYS A 31 -9.14 22.47 11.36
N HIS A 32 -8.53 21.38 11.83
CA HIS A 32 -7.34 20.81 11.19
C HIS A 32 -7.61 20.15 9.84
N THR A 33 -8.83 19.66 9.61
CA THR A 33 -9.27 19.18 8.30
C THR A 33 -9.56 20.37 7.40
N LEU A 34 -10.37 21.31 7.89
CA LEU A 34 -10.78 22.49 7.12
C LEU A 34 -9.60 23.37 6.72
N THR A 35 -8.56 23.53 7.55
CA THR A 35 -7.38 24.34 7.20
C THR A 35 -6.48 23.66 6.16
N ARG A 36 -6.68 22.37 5.85
CA ARG A 36 -5.82 21.57 4.96
C ARG A 36 -6.52 21.08 3.69
N ILE A 37 -7.81 21.34 3.57
CA ILE A 37 -8.62 21.00 2.41
C ILE A 37 -9.10 22.29 1.77
N ASP A 38 -8.77 22.46 0.50
CA ASP A 38 -9.04 23.68 -0.24
C ASP A 38 -10.15 23.50 -1.26
N THR A 39 -10.49 22.28 -1.66
CA THR A 39 -11.56 22.03 -2.62
C THR A 39 -12.60 21.02 -2.14
N PRO A 40 -13.85 21.12 -2.59
CA PRO A 40 -14.85 20.08 -2.35
C PRO A 40 -14.40 18.71 -2.83
N GLY A 41 -13.69 18.64 -3.97
CA GLY A 41 -13.15 17.38 -4.49
C GLY A 41 -12.09 16.73 -3.58
N GLU A 42 -11.27 17.53 -2.89
CA GLU A 42 -10.37 17.03 -1.85
C GLU A 42 -11.12 16.55 -0.62
N ALA A 43 -12.23 17.21 -0.23
CA ALA A 43 -13.08 16.75 0.87
C ALA A 43 -13.69 15.38 0.56
N THR A 44 -14.23 15.20 -0.65
CA THR A 44 -14.77 13.90 -1.10
C THR A 44 -13.68 12.82 -1.10
N ARG A 45 -12.48 13.12 -1.64
CA ARG A 45 -11.35 12.19 -1.62
C ARG A 45 -10.90 11.84 -0.21
N PHE A 46 -10.93 12.81 0.71
CA PHE A 46 -10.58 12.58 2.11
C PHE A 46 -11.60 11.69 2.83
N ASN A 47 -12.90 11.90 2.60
CA ASN A 47 -13.95 11.02 3.13
C ASN A 47 -13.72 9.57 2.66
N ALA A 48 -13.55 9.37 1.35
CA ALA A 48 -13.30 8.05 0.77
C ALA A 48 -11.99 7.41 1.28
N ALA A 49 -10.96 8.22 1.51
CA ALA A 49 -9.70 7.73 2.07
C ALA A 49 -9.86 7.28 3.53
N ILE A 50 -10.65 7.98 4.34
CA ILE A 50 -10.99 7.51 5.70
C ILE A 50 -11.76 6.20 5.60
N GLU A 51 -12.82 6.12 4.79
CA GLU A 51 -13.60 4.89 4.62
C GLU A 51 -12.72 3.69 4.25
N PHE A 52 -11.77 3.89 3.33
CA PHE A 52 -10.77 2.87 3.01
C PHE A 52 -9.95 2.46 4.24
N VAL A 53 -9.38 3.42 4.98
CA VAL A 53 -8.64 3.13 6.22
C VAL A 53 -9.47 2.32 7.22
N GLN A 54 -10.72 2.70 7.44
CA GLN A 54 -11.62 2.01 8.39
C GLN A 54 -11.99 0.61 7.91
N SER A 55 -12.04 0.38 6.60
CA SER A 55 -12.29 -0.94 6.02
C SER A 55 -11.15 -1.92 6.30
N VAL A 56 -9.89 -1.46 6.27
CA VAL A 56 -8.69 -2.29 6.41
C VAL A 56 -8.11 -2.33 7.82
N CYS A 57 -8.49 -1.40 8.70
CA CYS A 57 -7.97 -1.26 10.06
C CYS A 57 -9.11 -1.25 11.07
N SER A 58 -9.35 -2.39 11.72
CA SER A 58 -10.47 -2.57 12.66
C SER A 58 -10.46 -1.59 13.84
N LYS A 59 -9.28 -1.08 14.20
CA LYS A 59 -9.05 -0.13 15.30
C LYS A 59 -9.10 1.33 14.88
N ALA A 60 -9.34 1.62 13.60
CA ALA A 60 -9.48 3.00 13.11
C ALA A 60 -10.96 3.42 13.13
N ASP A 61 -11.64 3.25 14.27
CA ASP A 61 -13.02 3.72 14.41
C ASP A 61 -13.11 5.27 14.38
N ASP A 62 -14.34 5.77 14.40
CA ASP A 62 -14.60 7.20 14.28
C ASP A 62 -13.96 8.03 15.39
N GLU A 63 -13.91 7.50 16.62
CA GLU A 63 -13.30 8.18 17.76
C GLU A 63 -11.78 8.27 17.59
N VAL A 64 -11.14 7.18 17.17
CA VAL A 64 -9.70 7.14 16.91
C VAL A 64 -9.31 8.08 15.77
N VAL A 65 -10.09 8.12 14.69
CA VAL A 65 -9.84 9.02 13.56
C VAL A 65 -10.04 10.48 13.98
N ALA A 66 -11.13 10.80 14.67
CA ALA A 66 -11.41 12.15 15.17
C ALA A 66 -10.33 12.63 16.15
N ALA A 67 -9.89 11.77 17.08
CA ALA A 67 -8.81 12.06 18.01
C ALA A 67 -7.47 12.28 17.28
N ALA A 68 -7.18 11.47 16.25
CA ALA A 68 -5.99 11.66 15.43
C ALA A 68 -5.99 13.00 14.68
N ILE A 69 -7.16 13.43 14.18
CA ILE A 69 -7.34 14.73 13.53
C ILE A 69 -7.19 15.87 14.54
N ALA A 70 -7.74 15.72 15.73
CA ALA A 70 -7.66 16.72 16.81
C ALA A 70 -6.21 16.91 17.30
N ALA A 71 -5.41 15.83 17.33
CA ALA A 71 -4.02 15.85 17.75
C ALA A 71 -3.02 16.28 16.65
N MET A 72 -3.48 16.76 15.49
CA MET A 72 -2.59 17.14 14.40
C MET A 72 -1.76 18.38 14.72
N GLY A 73 -0.43 18.21 14.80
CA GLY A 73 0.51 19.32 14.89
C GLY A 73 0.62 20.15 13.59
N PRO A 74 1.29 21.31 13.63
CA PRO A 74 1.41 22.22 12.48
C PRO A 74 2.05 21.58 11.24
N SER A 75 3.08 20.75 11.43
CA SER A 75 3.80 20.04 10.36
C SER A 75 3.14 18.73 9.91
N SER A 76 2.04 18.33 10.55
CA SER A 76 1.29 17.13 10.19
C SER A 76 0.39 17.39 8.98
N THR A 77 0.27 16.40 8.10
CA THR A 77 -0.57 16.43 6.90
C THR A 77 -1.62 15.33 6.97
N LEU A 78 -2.76 15.53 6.31
CA LEU A 78 -3.83 14.51 6.26
C LEU A 78 -3.32 13.20 5.63
N PRO A 79 -2.54 13.20 4.53
CA PRO A 79 -1.97 11.96 4.01
C PRO A 79 -1.07 11.22 4.99
N ARG A 80 -0.22 11.92 5.77
CA ARG A 80 0.62 11.29 6.80
C ARG A 80 -0.20 10.69 7.95
N LEU A 81 -1.30 11.36 8.32
CA LEU A 81 -2.23 10.82 9.32
C LEU A 81 -2.84 9.51 8.83
N LEU A 82 -3.30 9.46 7.57
CA LEU A 82 -3.90 8.28 6.96
C LEU A 82 -2.89 7.15 6.79
N ASP A 83 -1.67 7.43 6.30
CA ASP A 83 -0.58 6.44 6.20
C ASP A 83 -0.29 5.77 7.54
N ARG A 84 -0.24 6.54 8.64
CA ARG A 84 -0.06 6.01 9.99
C ARG A 84 -1.20 5.09 10.44
N LEU A 85 -2.43 5.32 9.99
CA LEU A 85 -3.55 4.44 10.27
C LEU A 85 -3.48 3.16 9.42
N VAL A 86 -3.17 3.28 8.12
CA VAL A 86 -3.00 2.13 7.20
C VAL A 86 -1.87 1.20 7.65
N ARG A 87 -0.77 1.74 8.19
CA ARG A 87 0.32 0.93 8.77
C ARG A 87 -0.12 -0.04 9.87
N ARG A 88 -1.30 0.17 10.44
CA ARG A 88 -1.90 -0.68 11.48
C ARG A 88 -3.02 -1.58 10.95
N ALA A 89 -3.21 -1.64 9.64
CA ALA A 89 -4.22 -2.48 9.01
C ALA A 89 -4.05 -3.95 9.45
N ASP A 90 -5.18 -4.57 9.76
CA ASP A 90 -5.30 -5.93 10.28
C ASP A 90 -6.32 -6.76 9.48
N ARG A 91 -6.94 -6.15 8.46
CA ARG A 91 -7.83 -6.81 7.49
C ARG A 91 -7.18 -6.73 6.11
N LEU A 92 -6.17 -7.57 5.89
CA LEU A 92 -5.51 -7.65 4.60
C LEU A 92 -6.29 -8.59 3.65
N PRO A 93 -6.22 -8.35 2.33
CA PRO A 93 -6.76 -9.28 1.34
C PRO A 93 -6.13 -10.66 1.42
N GLN A 94 -6.85 -11.67 0.95
CA GLN A 94 -6.37 -13.05 0.95
C GLN A 94 -5.09 -13.18 0.12
N HIS A 95 -4.08 -13.79 0.72
CA HIS A 95 -2.79 -14.04 0.08
C HIS A 95 -2.89 -15.20 -0.94
N PRO A 96 -2.18 -15.16 -2.08
CA PRO A 96 -2.18 -16.25 -3.06
C PRO A 96 -1.53 -17.55 -2.59
N ILE A 97 -0.74 -17.48 -1.51
CA ILE A 97 -0.01 -18.62 -0.94
C ILE A 97 -0.65 -18.97 0.40
N LEU A 98 -0.91 -20.26 0.59
CA LEU A 98 -1.43 -20.80 1.84
C LEU A 98 -0.35 -20.80 2.93
N VAL A 99 -0.77 -20.60 4.18
CA VAL A 99 0.12 -20.74 5.34
C VAL A 99 0.48 -22.22 5.51
N GLY A 100 1.75 -22.49 5.83
CA GLY A 100 2.24 -23.85 6.10
C GLY A 100 3.10 -24.45 4.97
N ASP A 101 3.45 -23.67 3.96
CA ASP A 101 4.46 -24.06 2.98
C ASP A 101 5.88 -23.90 3.57
N ASP A 102 6.69 -24.95 3.47
CA ASP A 102 8.04 -25.00 4.06
C ASP A 102 9.04 -24.07 3.36
N GLU A 103 8.79 -23.74 2.09
CA GLU A 103 9.73 -22.96 1.28
C GLU A 103 9.24 -21.54 1.04
N LEU A 104 7.92 -21.33 1.02
CA LEU A 104 7.32 -20.06 0.62
C LEU A 104 6.39 -19.51 1.70
N ARG A 105 6.91 -18.59 2.51
CA ARG A 105 6.17 -17.97 3.62
C ARG A 105 5.33 -16.78 3.12
N PRO A 106 3.99 -16.80 3.23
CA PRO A 106 3.16 -15.64 2.90
C PRO A 106 3.30 -14.53 3.94
N PHE A 107 3.31 -13.26 3.52
CA PHE A 107 3.17 -12.13 4.44
C PHE A 107 1.68 -11.84 4.65
N THR A 108 1.19 -12.13 5.85
CA THR A 108 -0.25 -12.07 6.16
C THR A 108 -0.60 -10.92 7.10
N THR A 109 0.41 -10.21 7.63
CA THR A 109 0.24 -9.08 8.53
C THR A 109 1.09 -7.89 8.10
N MET A 110 0.67 -6.65 8.43
CA MET A 110 1.50 -5.45 8.18
C MET A 110 2.88 -5.53 8.87
N ARG A 111 2.99 -6.30 9.96
CA ARG A 111 4.24 -6.53 10.67
C ARG A 111 5.24 -7.31 9.82
N ASP A 112 4.80 -8.33 9.08
CA ASP A 112 5.66 -9.10 8.18
C ASP A 112 6.36 -8.19 7.17
N TYR A 113 5.60 -7.29 6.53
CA TYR A 113 6.14 -6.32 5.57
C TYR A 113 7.15 -5.36 6.19
N LEU A 114 6.88 -4.85 7.39
CA LEU A 114 7.77 -3.94 8.11
C LEU A 114 9.05 -4.62 8.61
N GLU A 115 8.97 -5.88 9.02
CA GLU A 115 10.15 -6.65 9.41
C GLU A 115 11.00 -7.02 8.19
N ALA A 116 10.36 -7.48 7.11
CA ALA A 116 11.04 -7.76 5.86
C ALA A 116 11.68 -6.51 5.25
N SER A 117 11.01 -5.35 5.30
CA SER A 117 11.59 -4.10 4.77
C SER A 117 12.91 -3.74 5.44
N ARG A 118 13.03 -4.02 6.75
CA ARG A 118 14.27 -3.79 7.51
C ARG A 118 15.32 -4.85 7.19
N ARG A 119 14.96 -6.14 7.19
CA ARG A 119 15.88 -7.25 6.90
C ARG A 119 16.47 -7.14 5.48
N TYR A 120 15.62 -6.91 4.49
CA TYR A 120 16.02 -6.78 3.10
C TYR A 120 16.50 -5.37 2.76
N ARG A 121 16.33 -4.37 3.64
CA ARG A 121 16.67 -2.96 3.39
C ARG A 121 16.07 -2.45 2.08
N ASN A 122 14.77 -2.68 1.89
CA ASN A 122 14.06 -2.41 0.64
C ASN A 122 12.88 -1.45 0.84
N CYS A 123 12.11 -1.20 -0.21
CA CYS A 123 11.04 -0.20 -0.22
C CYS A 123 9.68 -0.70 0.29
N LEU A 124 9.57 -1.91 0.85
CA LEU A 124 8.27 -2.48 1.23
C LEU A 124 7.48 -1.63 2.24
N ALA A 125 8.16 -0.93 3.15
CA ALA A 125 7.51 -0.02 4.11
C ALA A 125 6.77 1.17 3.44
N ASN A 126 7.02 1.41 2.15
CA ASN A 126 6.39 2.44 1.33
C ASN A 126 5.30 1.88 0.41
N LYS A 127 5.04 0.57 0.42
CA LYS A 127 4.01 -0.09 -0.41
C LYS A 127 2.81 -0.60 0.42
N LEU A 128 2.71 -0.24 1.70
CA LEU A 128 1.71 -0.78 2.62
C LEU A 128 0.27 -0.40 2.23
N ASP A 129 0.08 0.77 1.62
CA ASP A 129 -1.19 1.17 1.01
C ASP A 129 -1.60 0.24 -0.15
N GLN A 130 -0.65 -0.17 -0.99
CA GLN A 130 -0.90 -1.13 -2.06
C GLN A 130 -1.24 -2.52 -1.51
N VAL A 131 -0.60 -2.93 -0.42
CA VAL A 131 -0.92 -4.17 0.29
C VAL A 131 -2.34 -4.13 0.85
N ALA A 132 -2.67 -3.08 1.60
CA ALA A 132 -4.00 -2.90 2.17
C ALA A 132 -5.08 -2.85 1.09
N ALA A 133 -4.79 -2.24 -0.06
CA ALA A 133 -5.69 -2.16 -1.19
C ALA A 133 -5.77 -3.45 -2.03
N GLY A 134 -5.03 -4.51 -1.69
CA GLY A 134 -5.01 -5.77 -2.44
C GLY A 134 -4.35 -5.67 -3.80
N ARG A 135 -3.55 -4.62 -4.02
CA ARG A 135 -2.80 -4.39 -5.26
C ARG A 135 -1.44 -5.08 -5.27
N LEU A 136 -1.01 -5.60 -4.12
CA LEU A 136 0.29 -6.23 -3.93
C LEU A 136 0.23 -7.23 -2.78
N ALA A 137 0.81 -8.41 -3.00
CA ALA A 137 1.08 -9.38 -1.94
C ALA A 137 2.56 -9.79 -2.02
N ILE A 138 3.15 -10.23 -0.89
CA ILE A 138 4.57 -10.61 -0.82
C ILE A 138 4.69 -11.96 -0.14
N GLY A 139 5.38 -12.89 -0.81
CA GLY A 139 5.87 -14.12 -0.19
C GLY A 139 7.39 -14.05 -0.01
N GLU A 140 7.92 -14.76 0.98
CA GLU A 140 9.35 -14.93 1.21
C GLU A 140 9.75 -16.36 0.89
N TYR A 141 10.62 -16.53 -0.10
CA TYR A 141 11.13 -17.82 -0.52
C TYR A 141 12.43 -18.12 0.22
N ARG A 142 12.40 -19.13 1.09
CA ARG A 142 13.53 -19.69 1.88
C ARG A 142 14.36 -18.67 2.67
N GLY A 143 13.85 -17.45 2.86
CA GLY A 143 14.59 -16.34 3.47
C GLY A 143 15.63 -15.69 2.55
N GLU A 144 15.61 -16.03 1.26
CA GLU A 144 16.62 -15.62 0.27
C GLU A 144 16.08 -14.56 -0.69
N ALA A 145 14.79 -14.62 -1.04
CA ALA A 145 14.14 -13.71 -1.97
C ALA A 145 12.70 -13.39 -1.57
N LEU A 146 12.23 -12.24 -2.05
CA LEU A 146 10.85 -11.79 -1.91
C LEU A 146 10.14 -11.86 -3.26
N LEU A 147 9.01 -12.57 -3.29
CA LEU A 147 8.18 -12.71 -4.47
C LEU A 147 7.05 -11.67 -4.38
N GLU A 148 6.99 -10.79 -5.37
CA GLU A 148 5.90 -9.82 -5.53
C GLU A 148 4.79 -10.44 -6.37
N PHE A 149 3.58 -10.44 -5.82
CA PHE A 149 2.38 -10.88 -6.51
C PHE A 149 1.47 -9.70 -6.82
N ARG A 150 0.88 -9.71 -8.01
CA ARG A 150 -0.11 -8.71 -8.45
C ARG A 150 -1.44 -9.41 -8.77
N PRO A 151 -2.58 -8.81 -8.39
CA PRO A 151 -3.88 -9.39 -8.70
C PRO A 151 -4.11 -9.36 -10.21
N LEU A 152 -4.70 -10.41 -10.74
CA LEU A 152 -5.27 -10.40 -12.09
C LEU A 152 -6.62 -9.68 -12.06
N THR A 153 -7.02 -9.12 -13.21
CA THR A 153 -8.32 -8.46 -13.35
C THR A 153 -9.47 -9.45 -13.16
N ALA A 154 -10.66 -8.92 -12.86
CA ALA A 154 -11.88 -9.71 -12.70
C ALA A 154 -11.82 -10.85 -11.65
N GLY A 155 -10.91 -10.75 -10.68
CA GLY A 155 -10.78 -11.75 -9.62
C GLY A 155 -10.17 -13.07 -10.08
N ALA A 156 -9.47 -13.10 -11.22
CA ALA A 156 -8.86 -14.29 -11.80
C ALA A 156 -7.64 -14.84 -11.01
N GLY A 157 -7.47 -14.43 -9.75
CA GLY A 157 -6.37 -14.81 -8.88
C GLY A 157 -5.21 -13.81 -8.92
N TRP A 158 -4.00 -14.34 -8.74
CA TRP A 158 -2.78 -13.56 -8.61
C TRP A 158 -1.73 -14.07 -9.59
N MET A 159 -0.80 -13.19 -9.95
CA MET A 159 0.32 -13.52 -10.81
C MET A 159 1.63 -13.16 -10.10
N LEU A 160 2.63 -14.03 -10.21
CA LEU A 160 4.00 -13.69 -9.84
C LEU A 160 4.48 -12.60 -10.79
N TRP A 161 4.78 -11.44 -10.21
CA TRP A 161 5.18 -10.25 -10.94
C TRP A 161 6.69 -10.12 -11.02
N GLN A 162 7.38 -10.19 -9.88
CA GLN A 162 8.83 -9.99 -9.79
C GLN A 162 9.41 -10.76 -8.59
N ILE A 163 10.70 -11.08 -8.67
CA ILE A 163 11.49 -11.68 -7.59
C ILE A 163 12.59 -10.69 -7.20
N HIS A 164 12.66 -10.35 -5.91
CA HIS A 164 13.56 -9.34 -5.38
C HIS A 164 14.51 -9.93 -4.35
N GLY A 165 15.80 -9.71 -4.53
CA GLY A 165 16.80 -9.89 -3.49
C GLY A 165 16.89 -8.69 -2.54
N PRO A 166 17.87 -8.70 -1.62
CA PRO A 166 18.14 -7.57 -0.73
C PRO A 166 18.36 -6.26 -1.50
N ARG A 167 17.91 -5.13 -0.92
CA ARG A 167 17.99 -3.77 -1.48
C ARG A 167 17.30 -3.60 -2.83
N ASN A 168 16.37 -4.48 -3.17
CA ASN A 168 15.71 -4.58 -4.49
C ASN A 168 16.66 -4.98 -5.63
N PHE A 169 17.84 -5.56 -5.32
CA PHE A 169 18.68 -6.16 -6.35
C PHE A 169 18.04 -7.44 -6.89
N PRO A 170 18.45 -7.90 -8.09
CA PRO A 170 18.08 -9.24 -8.57
C PRO A 170 18.50 -10.32 -7.55
N ALA A 171 17.64 -11.33 -7.37
CA ALA A 171 18.02 -12.53 -6.63
C ALA A 171 18.95 -13.42 -7.50
N PRO A 172 19.74 -14.33 -6.89
CA PRO A 172 20.50 -15.32 -7.64
C PRO A 172 19.64 -16.13 -8.61
N LEU A 173 20.22 -16.59 -9.72
CA LEU A 173 19.46 -17.25 -10.79
C LEU A 173 18.81 -18.56 -10.33
N ASP A 174 19.55 -19.37 -9.58
CA ASP A 174 19.08 -20.62 -8.97
C ASP A 174 17.92 -20.37 -7.98
N VAL A 175 18.00 -19.28 -7.20
CA VAL A 175 16.91 -18.86 -6.30
C VAL A 175 15.69 -18.44 -7.12
N CYS A 176 15.87 -17.70 -8.21
CA CYS A 176 14.79 -17.31 -9.11
C CYS A 176 14.11 -18.54 -9.73
N GLU A 177 14.90 -19.47 -10.29
CA GLU A 177 14.40 -20.70 -10.93
C GLU A 177 13.62 -21.57 -9.93
N GLY A 178 14.13 -21.73 -8.70
CA GLY A 178 13.44 -22.47 -7.64
C GLY A 178 12.13 -21.80 -7.22
N ALA A 179 12.14 -20.48 -7.03
CA ALA A 179 10.95 -19.70 -6.70
C ALA A 179 9.89 -19.74 -7.80
N GLU A 180 10.28 -19.65 -9.06
CA GLU A 180 9.39 -19.78 -10.21
C GLU A 180 8.79 -21.18 -10.30
N ALA A 181 9.61 -22.23 -10.19
CA ALA A 181 9.14 -23.60 -10.19
C ALA A 181 8.15 -23.87 -9.05
N LYS A 182 8.38 -23.26 -7.87
CA LYS A 182 7.46 -23.32 -6.75
C LYS A 182 6.12 -22.64 -7.06
N CYS A 183 6.14 -21.46 -7.66
CA CYS A 183 4.92 -20.78 -8.11
C CYS A 183 4.17 -21.58 -9.18
N ASP A 184 4.89 -22.17 -10.14
CA ASP A 184 4.32 -23.03 -11.19
C ASP A 184 3.62 -24.25 -10.56
N HIS A 185 4.22 -24.87 -9.54
CA HIS A 185 3.61 -25.98 -8.79
C HIS A 185 2.33 -25.57 -8.03
N LEU A 186 2.29 -24.33 -7.52
CA LEU A 186 1.12 -23.75 -6.87
C LEU A 186 0.05 -23.26 -7.86
N GLY A 187 0.30 -23.38 -9.18
CA GLY A 187 -0.60 -22.88 -10.22
C GLY A 187 -0.68 -21.36 -10.29
N ILE A 188 0.32 -20.64 -9.75
CA ILE A 188 0.37 -19.18 -9.81
C ILE A 188 1.00 -18.78 -11.16
N PRO A 189 0.25 -18.13 -12.07
CA PRO A 189 0.81 -17.69 -13.35
C PRO A 189 1.93 -16.67 -13.16
N ARG A 190 2.78 -16.54 -14.16
CA ARG A 190 3.89 -15.57 -14.21
C ARG A 190 4.11 -15.05 -15.62
N VAL A 191 4.81 -13.92 -15.72
CA VAL A 191 5.23 -13.39 -17.03
C VAL A 191 6.24 -14.33 -17.67
N ASN A 192 6.03 -14.65 -18.96
CA ASN A 192 7.00 -15.43 -19.72
C ASN A 192 8.20 -14.56 -20.12
N GLU A 193 9.18 -14.45 -19.23
CA GLU A 193 10.45 -13.73 -19.47
C GLU A 193 11.33 -14.40 -20.55
N GLY A 194 11.02 -15.64 -20.93
CA GLY A 194 11.66 -16.34 -22.05
C GLY A 194 11.08 -15.98 -23.42
N ALA A 195 9.94 -15.28 -23.47
CA ALA A 195 9.35 -14.83 -24.73
C ALA A 195 10.32 -13.90 -25.47
N GLY A 196 10.53 -14.13 -26.77
CA GLY A 196 11.50 -13.37 -27.58
C GLY A 196 12.95 -13.89 -27.54
N GLY A 197 13.24 -14.94 -26.75
CA GLY A 197 14.52 -15.65 -26.78
C GLY A 197 15.72 -14.85 -26.26
N SER A 198 16.93 -15.36 -26.53
CA SER A 198 18.18 -14.80 -25.99
C SER A 198 18.42 -13.33 -26.38
N ARG A 199 18.06 -12.94 -27.61
CA ARG A 199 18.23 -11.56 -28.11
C ARG A 199 17.38 -10.55 -27.34
N TRP A 200 16.14 -10.91 -27.01
CA TRP A 200 15.26 -10.07 -26.19
C TRP A 200 15.83 -9.87 -24.78
N ARG A 201 16.37 -10.93 -24.17
CA ARG A 201 17.01 -10.83 -22.85
C ARG A 201 18.24 -9.91 -22.86
N SER A 202 19.08 -10.01 -23.88
CA SER A 202 20.23 -9.11 -24.04
C SER A 202 19.81 -7.65 -24.20
N PHE A 203 18.78 -7.38 -25.02
CA PHE A 203 18.21 -6.04 -25.16
C PHE A 203 17.67 -5.52 -23.83
N ARG A 204 16.84 -6.29 -23.13
CA ARG A 204 16.23 -5.88 -21.85
C ARG A 204 17.27 -5.66 -20.75
N SER A 205 18.31 -6.49 -20.67
CA SER A 205 19.40 -6.31 -19.70
C SER A 205 20.14 -5.00 -19.94
N PHE A 206 20.52 -4.74 -21.19
CA PHE A 206 21.21 -3.51 -21.59
C PHE A 206 20.35 -2.27 -21.34
N SER A 207 19.06 -2.30 -21.71
CA SER A 207 18.17 -1.16 -21.49
C SER A 207 17.85 -0.92 -20.01
N ARG A 208 17.70 -1.96 -19.19
CA ARG A 208 17.48 -1.78 -17.74
C ARG A 208 18.68 -1.16 -17.05
N GLU A 209 19.90 -1.48 -17.45
CA GLU A 209 21.12 -0.85 -16.92
C GLU A 209 21.15 0.66 -17.19
N MET A 210 20.55 1.12 -18.30
CA MET A 210 20.46 2.54 -18.65
C MET A 210 19.32 3.28 -17.91
N ASP A 211 18.27 2.60 -17.46
CA ASP A 211 17.13 3.20 -16.75
C ASP A 211 17.42 3.45 -15.23
N TRP A 212 18.61 3.09 -14.74
CA TRP A 212 19.04 3.29 -13.34
C TRP A 212 19.96 4.51 -13.13
N ASP A 213 20.18 5.34 -14.16
CA ASP A 213 20.78 6.69 -14.08
C ASP A 213 19.69 7.79 -13.94
#